data_AF-A0A9P4PAF0-F1
#
_entry.id   AF-A0A9P4PAF0-F1
#
_cell.length_a   1.000
_cell.length_b   1.000
_cell.length_c   1.000
_cell.angle_alpha   90.00
_cell.angle_beta   90.00
_cell.angle_gamma   90.00
#
_symmetry.space_group_name_H-M   'P 1'
#
loop_
_entity.id
_entity.type
_entity.pdbx_description
1 polymer ?
#
loop_
_entity_poly.entity_id
_entity_poly.type
_entity_poly.pdbx_seq_one_letter_code
_entity_poly.pdbx_strand_id
1 'polypeptide(L)'
;MSDSDAEAGVPLIEAEFDSLATSKKRKREAESGATPESKKAAKKAKRKQKKKLKVKEIDEDDLDQELGVNRAFEKMDSQLLADYVNARTRLYGKELSSVELEDRFVPTRTLRDTTSYTEPRTLESLAAFLKQQCKHIQATPKESRGAPHTLVISASGQRAADVFKSLRTGLPKQGIRNPNVAKLFAKHMKITEQVENLKQYKVDFGVGTPDRLSALLDQNALSTTNLKRVVVDVSYIDQKKRGILDMKELHEPLIRLLLRKEFVGDGDKGDSLFMFY
;
A
#
# COMPACT_ATOMS: atom_id res chain seq x y z
N MET A 1 7.14 -31.47 19.04
CA MET A 1 7.40 -30.06 19.43
C MET A 1 7.03 -29.22 18.22
N SER A 2 5.90 -28.53 18.34
CA SER A 2 5.32 -27.46 17.51
C SER A 2 5.46 -27.50 15.98
N ASP A 3 4.36 -27.87 15.32
CA ASP A 3 3.99 -27.30 14.03
C ASP A 3 3.74 -25.80 14.22
N SER A 4 4.40 -24.99 13.41
CA SER A 4 4.09 -23.58 13.23
C SER A 4 3.54 -23.41 11.83
N ASP A 5 2.22 -23.36 11.71
CA ASP A 5 1.55 -22.90 10.50
C ASP A 5 2.01 -21.46 10.23
N ALA A 6 2.93 -21.33 9.28
CA ALA A 6 3.38 -20.03 8.80
C ALA A 6 2.24 -19.42 7.99
N GLU A 7 1.55 -18.44 8.57
CA GLU A 7 0.63 -17.55 7.86
C GLU A 7 1.39 -16.78 6.76
N ALA A 8 1.61 -17.43 5.62
CA ALA A 8 2.23 -16.83 4.46
C ALA A 8 1.22 -15.92 3.75
N GLY A 9 1.65 -14.70 3.39
CA GLY A 9 0.86 -13.78 2.58
C GLY A 9 0.28 -14.42 1.32
N VAL A 10 -0.84 -13.89 0.86
CA VAL A 10 -1.63 -14.45 -0.23
C VAL A 10 -0.92 -14.13 -1.55
N PRO A 11 -0.56 -15.10 -2.40
CA PRO A 11 -0.06 -14.81 -3.74
C PRO A 11 -1.05 -13.91 -4.48
N LEU A 12 -0.58 -13.03 -5.37
CA LEU A 12 -1.46 -12.16 -6.18
C LEU A 12 -2.56 -12.94 -6.93
N ILE A 13 -2.33 -14.24 -7.13
CA ILE A 13 -3.08 -15.15 -7.99
C ILE A 13 -4.06 -16.05 -7.22
N GLU A 14 -3.83 -16.33 -5.93
CA GLU A 14 -4.61 -17.34 -5.20
C GLU A 14 -5.39 -16.76 -4.02
N ALA A 15 -6.61 -16.32 -4.27
CA ALA A 15 -7.62 -16.28 -3.21
C ALA A 15 -8.57 -17.47 -3.36
N GLU A 16 -8.12 -18.66 -2.95
CA GLU A 16 -9.09 -19.71 -2.59
C GLU A 16 -9.84 -19.25 -1.33
N PHE A 17 -10.95 -18.55 -1.54
CA PHE A 17 -11.96 -18.34 -0.52
C PHE A 17 -12.56 -19.69 -0.16
N ASP A 18 -11.98 -20.35 0.83
CA ASP A 18 -12.63 -21.48 1.48
C ASP A 18 -13.94 -20.98 2.08
N SER A 19 -15.04 -21.45 1.50
CA SER A 19 -16.40 -21.13 1.93
C SER A 19 -17.03 -22.29 2.69
N LEU A 20 -16.21 -23.17 3.27
CA LEU A 20 -16.66 -24.34 4.00
C LEU A 20 -16.12 -24.40 5.43
N ALA A 21 -16.38 -23.36 6.23
CA ALA A 21 -16.32 -23.46 7.69
C ALA A 21 -17.65 -23.05 8.33
N THR A 22 -18.57 -24.01 8.42
CA THR A 22 -19.26 -24.44 9.66
C THR A 22 -20.56 -25.18 9.32
N SER A 23 -20.65 -26.44 9.79
CA SER A 23 -21.82 -27.08 10.43
C SER A 23 -22.00 -28.59 10.09
N LYS A 24 -21.19 -29.44 10.74
CA LYS A 24 -21.68 -30.72 11.32
C LYS A 24 -21.92 -30.42 12.81
N LYS A 25 -22.98 -30.79 13.53
CA LYS A 25 -24.16 -31.63 13.29
C LYS A 25 -25.00 -31.51 14.59
N ARG A 26 -26.23 -30.96 14.57
CA ARG A 26 -27.30 -31.38 15.49
C ARG A 26 -28.64 -31.31 14.76
N LYS A 27 -29.27 -32.48 14.68
CA LYS A 27 -30.55 -32.80 14.03
C LYS A 27 -31.67 -32.46 15.00
N ARG A 28 -32.61 -31.58 14.62
CA ARG A 28 -34.01 -31.63 15.05
C ARG A 28 -34.89 -30.85 14.07
N GLU A 29 -36.00 -31.48 13.71
CA GLU A 29 -36.96 -31.12 12.67
C GLU A 29 -37.74 -29.84 13.00
N ALA A 30 -38.01 -29.03 11.97
CA ALA A 30 -39.28 -28.31 11.73
C ALA A 30 -39.20 -27.61 10.35
N GLU A 31 -40.15 -27.90 9.47
CA GLU A 31 -40.28 -27.29 8.14
C GLU A 31 -40.76 -25.83 8.21
N SER A 32 -40.29 -25.02 7.25
CA SER A 32 -41.11 -24.34 6.22
C SER A 32 -40.61 -22.94 5.86
N GLY A 33 -40.65 -22.60 4.56
CA GLY A 33 -40.76 -21.21 4.11
C GLY A 33 -39.77 -20.66 3.08
N ALA A 34 -38.78 -21.39 2.57
CA ALA A 34 -37.89 -20.84 1.55
C ALA A 34 -38.46 -21.04 0.14
N THR A 35 -39.15 -20.03 -0.40
CA THR A 35 -39.68 -20.02 -1.78
C THR A 35 -38.55 -20.25 -2.81
N PRO A 36 -38.84 -20.87 -3.98
CA PRO A 36 -37.85 -21.09 -5.04
C PRO A 36 -37.13 -19.81 -5.50
N GLU A 37 -37.79 -18.66 -5.36
CA GLU A 37 -37.25 -17.34 -5.68
C GLU A 37 -36.16 -16.88 -4.70
N SER A 38 -36.30 -17.14 -3.39
CA SER A 38 -35.29 -16.77 -2.40
C SER A 38 -33.96 -17.52 -2.60
N LYS A 39 -34.03 -18.81 -2.99
CA LYS A 39 -32.85 -19.61 -3.34
C LYS A 39 -32.18 -19.14 -4.64
N LYS A 40 -32.96 -18.74 -5.66
CA LYS A 40 -32.43 -18.17 -6.91
C LYS A 40 -31.80 -16.79 -6.69
N ALA A 41 -32.42 -15.93 -5.86
CA ALA A 41 -31.88 -14.62 -5.50
C ALA A 41 -30.55 -14.74 -4.74
N ALA A 42 -30.46 -15.65 -3.75
CA ALA A 42 -29.22 -15.92 -3.03
C ALA A 42 -28.10 -16.45 -3.95
N LYS A 43 -28.43 -17.34 -4.91
CA LYS A 43 -27.45 -17.87 -5.87
C LYS A 43 -26.99 -16.81 -6.89
N LYS A 44 -27.88 -15.90 -7.31
CA LYS A 44 -27.56 -14.77 -8.19
C LYS A 44 -26.73 -13.72 -7.45
N ALA A 45 -27.02 -13.45 -6.18
CA ALA A 45 -26.22 -12.59 -5.31
C ALA A 45 -24.81 -13.18 -5.09
N LYS A 46 -24.68 -14.46 -4.74
CA LYS A 46 -23.39 -15.16 -4.65
C LYS A 46 -22.60 -15.12 -5.95
N ARG A 47 -23.25 -15.31 -7.11
CA ARG A 47 -22.57 -15.24 -8.42
C ARG A 47 -22.14 -13.82 -8.78
N LYS A 48 -22.94 -12.80 -8.45
CA LYS A 48 -22.60 -11.38 -8.65
C LYS A 48 -21.48 -10.94 -7.70
N GLN A 49 -21.45 -11.45 -6.48
CA GLN A 49 -20.39 -11.26 -5.50
C GLN A 49 -19.09 -11.96 -5.94
N LYS A 50 -19.16 -13.22 -6.39
CA LYS A 50 -18.01 -13.95 -6.96
C LYS A 50 -17.46 -13.28 -8.22
N LYS A 51 -18.32 -12.69 -9.06
CA LYS A 51 -17.89 -11.90 -10.23
C LYS A 51 -17.26 -10.56 -9.83
N LYS A 52 -17.76 -9.89 -8.79
CA LYS A 52 -17.13 -8.68 -8.21
C LYS A 52 -15.81 -8.97 -7.52
N LEU A 53 -15.66 -10.15 -6.91
CA LEU A 53 -14.41 -10.62 -6.29
C LEU A 53 -13.35 -10.94 -7.34
N LYS A 54 -13.73 -11.59 -8.46
CA LYS A 54 -12.84 -11.83 -9.60
C LYS A 54 -12.34 -10.54 -10.29
N VAL A 55 -13.12 -9.46 -10.25
CA VAL A 55 -12.69 -8.14 -10.75
C VAL A 55 -11.65 -7.48 -9.82
N LYS A 56 -11.51 -7.99 -8.58
CA LYS A 56 -10.51 -7.54 -7.60
C LYS A 56 -9.31 -8.48 -7.48
N GLU A 57 -9.32 -9.60 -8.20
CA GLU A 57 -8.16 -10.48 -8.34
C GLU A 57 -7.32 -10.01 -9.52
N ILE A 58 -6.00 -10.09 -9.37
CA ILE A 58 -5.06 -9.66 -10.39
C ILE A 58 -4.81 -10.83 -11.32
N ASP A 59 -4.89 -10.59 -12.63
CA ASP A 59 -4.68 -11.62 -13.64
C ASP A 59 -3.20 -12.01 -13.71
N GLU A 60 -2.88 -13.27 -14.02
CA GLU A 60 -1.49 -13.70 -14.23
C GLU A 60 -0.84 -12.93 -15.38
N ASP A 61 -1.62 -12.57 -16.40
CA ASP A 61 -1.16 -11.80 -17.55
C ASP A 61 -0.75 -10.35 -17.19
N ASP A 62 -1.21 -9.82 -16.05
CA ASP A 62 -0.77 -8.51 -15.55
C ASP A 62 0.57 -8.59 -14.78
N LEU A 63 1.06 -9.79 -14.44
CA LEU A 63 2.30 -9.98 -13.68
C LEU A 63 3.50 -10.18 -14.61
N ASP A 64 4.28 -9.11 -14.76
CA ASP A 64 5.54 -9.15 -15.49
C ASP A 64 6.69 -9.57 -14.57
N GLN A 65 7.06 -10.85 -14.63
CA GLN A 65 8.13 -11.41 -13.80
C GLN A 65 9.54 -10.97 -14.24
N GLU A 66 9.72 -10.63 -15.52
CA GLU A 66 11.02 -10.17 -16.02
C GLU A 66 11.35 -8.78 -15.49
N LEU A 67 10.35 -7.89 -15.51
CA LEU A 67 10.45 -6.55 -14.94
C LEU A 67 10.21 -6.52 -13.42
N GLY A 68 9.66 -7.60 -12.85
CA GLY A 68 9.29 -7.69 -11.44
C GLY A 68 8.20 -6.69 -11.07
N VAL A 69 7.23 -6.46 -11.98
CA VAL A 69 6.13 -5.51 -11.81
C VAL A 69 4.76 -6.11 -12.09
N ASN A 70 3.77 -5.60 -11.37
CA ASN A 70 2.36 -5.84 -11.57
C ASN A 70 1.75 -4.65 -12.31
N ARG A 71 1.36 -4.90 -13.57
CA ARG A 71 0.80 -3.91 -14.50
C ARG A 71 -0.66 -3.59 -14.24
N ALA A 72 -1.36 -4.35 -13.39
CA ALA A 72 -2.75 -4.07 -13.07
C ALA A 72 -2.92 -2.70 -12.41
N PHE A 73 -1.97 -2.29 -11.56
CA PHE A 73 -1.99 -1.00 -10.87
C PHE A 73 -1.76 0.20 -11.80
N GLU A 74 -1.29 -0.01 -13.03
CA GLU A 74 -1.17 1.03 -14.06
C GLU A 74 -2.55 1.48 -14.57
N LYS A 75 -3.52 0.57 -14.54
CA LYS A 75 -4.86 0.73 -15.11
C LYS A 75 -5.93 1.06 -14.06
N MET A 76 -5.58 1.03 -12.77
CA MET A 76 -6.53 1.31 -11.68
C MET A 76 -6.59 2.80 -11.37
N ASP A 77 -7.78 3.38 -11.51
CA ASP A 77 -8.07 4.73 -11.03
C ASP A 77 -8.13 4.78 -9.49
N SER A 78 -8.30 5.99 -8.94
CA SER A 78 -8.39 6.21 -7.50
C SER A 78 -9.49 5.38 -6.82
N GLN A 79 -10.64 5.18 -7.47
CA GLN A 79 -11.76 4.44 -6.90
C GLN A 79 -11.46 2.93 -6.87
N LEU A 80 -10.93 2.38 -7.97
CA LEU A 80 -10.53 0.98 -8.07
C LEU A 80 -9.41 0.64 -7.09
N LEU A 81 -8.43 1.54 -6.92
CA LEU A 81 -7.36 1.39 -5.93
C LEU A 81 -7.90 1.35 -4.50
N ALA A 82 -8.79 2.28 -4.13
CA ALA A 82 -9.41 2.27 -2.80
C ALA A 82 -10.19 0.96 -2.59
N ASP A 83 -10.97 0.54 -3.60
CA ASP A 83 -11.74 -0.69 -3.54
C ASP A 83 -10.88 -1.95 -3.41
N TYR A 84 -9.68 -1.94 -4.00
CA TYR A 84 -8.70 -3.02 -3.90
C TYR A 84 -8.08 -3.07 -2.50
N VAL A 85 -7.54 -1.95 -2.00
CA VAL A 85 -6.93 -1.85 -0.67
C VAL A 85 -7.94 -2.20 0.43
N ASN A 86 -9.18 -1.71 0.32
CA ASN A 86 -10.24 -1.99 1.28
C ASN A 86 -10.77 -3.43 1.16
N ALA A 87 -10.62 -4.09 0.01
CA ALA A 87 -10.87 -5.52 -0.09
C ALA A 87 -9.78 -6.36 0.58
N ARG A 88 -8.50 -6.00 0.42
CA ARG A 88 -7.39 -6.61 1.15
C ARG A 88 -7.53 -6.43 2.67
N THR A 89 -7.96 -5.25 3.11
CA THR A 89 -8.27 -4.99 4.53
C THR A 89 -9.34 -5.91 5.08
N ARG A 90 -10.42 -6.17 4.34
CA ARG A 90 -11.43 -7.17 4.74
C ARG A 90 -10.89 -8.60 4.70
N LEU A 91 -10.02 -8.92 3.75
CA LEU A 91 -9.44 -10.25 3.60
C LEU A 91 -8.56 -10.63 4.79
N TYR A 92 -7.74 -9.70 5.27
CA TYR A 92 -6.81 -9.93 6.37
C TYR A 92 -7.42 -9.64 7.75
N GLY A 93 -8.41 -8.74 7.83
CA GLY A 93 -9.10 -8.34 9.05
C GLY A 93 -10.34 -9.19 9.39
N LYS A 94 -10.29 -10.51 9.24
CA LYS A 94 -11.45 -11.39 9.51
C LYS A 94 -11.92 -11.37 10.98
N GLU A 95 -11.00 -11.06 11.89
CA GLU A 95 -11.27 -10.96 13.33
C GLU A 95 -11.80 -9.57 13.75
N LEU A 96 -11.82 -8.60 12.83
CA LEU A 96 -12.28 -7.25 13.12
C LEU A 96 -13.80 -7.16 12.98
N SER A 97 -14.43 -6.40 13.88
CA SER A 97 -15.83 -6.04 13.75
C SER A 97 -16.08 -5.16 12.52
N SER A 98 -17.35 -5.03 12.13
CA SER A 98 -17.71 -4.17 10.99
C SER A 98 -17.30 -2.70 11.21
N VAL A 99 -17.42 -2.20 12.44
CA VAL A 99 -17.02 -0.84 12.80
C VAL A 99 -15.51 -0.67 12.72
N GLU A 100 -14.74 -1.62 13.27
CA GLU A 100 -13.28 -1.60 13.18
C GLU A 100 -12.79 -1.71 11.73
N LEU A 101 -13.47 -2.47 10.87
CA LEU A 101 -13.12 -2.52 9.44
C LEU A 101 -13.34 -1.18 8.73
N GLU A 102 -14.42 -0.47 9.05
CA GLU A 102 -14.72 0.85 8.48
C GLU A 102 -13.65 1.88 8.88
N ASP A 103 -13.20 1.85 10.14
CA ASP A 103 -12.09 2.68 10.63
C ASP A 103 -10.74 2.36 9.94
N ARG A 104 -10.64 1.20 9.27
CA ARG A 104 -9.44 0.75 8.55
C ARG A 104 -9.50 0.98 7.05
N PHE A 105 -10.57 1.58 6.53
CA PHE A 105 -10.66 1.85 5.10
C PHE A 105 -9.92 3.11 4.70
N VAL A 106 -9.08 2.97 3.67
CA VAL A 106 -8.42 4.10 3.02
C VAL A 106 -9.48 4.84 2.19
N PRO A 107 -9.74 6.13 2.47
CA PRO A 107 -10.77 6.88 1.75
C PRO A 107 -10.31 7.25 0.35
N THR A 108 -11.17 7.11 -0.66
CA THR A 108 -10.85 7.42 -2.07
C THR A 108 -10.28 8.82 -2.26
N ARG A 109 -10.79 9.84 -1.54
CA ARG A 109 -10.32 11.24 -1.64
C ARG A 109 -8.80 11.40 -1.44
N THR A 110 -8.20 10.49 -0.66
CA THR A 110 -6.76 10.54 -0.33
C THR A 110 -5.88 10.00 -1.45
N LEU A 111 -6.47 9.26 -2.40
CA LEU A 111 -5.76 8.66 -3.52
C LEU A 111 -5.76 9.60 -4.71
N ARG A 112 -4.58 9.82 -5.28
CA ARG A 112 -4.41 10.50 -6.55
C ARG A 112 -4.51 9.50 -7.70
N ASP A 113 -5.27 9.86 -8.72
CA ASP A 113 -5.27 9.13 -9.99
C ASP A 113 -3.93 9.33 -10.72
N THR A 114 -3.24 8.22 -10.97
CA THR A 114 -1.93 8.17 -11.64
C THR A 114 -1.98 7.39 -12.96
N THR A 115 -3.18 7.08 -13.47
CA THR A 115 -3.40 6.35 -14.75
C THR A 115 -2.90 7.10 -15.98
N SER A 116 -2.67 8.42 -15.85
CA SER A 116 -2.03 9.24 -16.89
C SER A 116 -0.55 8.89 -17.15
N TYR A 117 0.08 8.11 -16.26
CA TYR A 117 1.43 7.59 -16.47
C TYR A 117 1.38 6.21 -17.14
N THR A 118 1.87 6.14 -18.38
CA THR A 118 1.76 4.95 -19.23
C THR A 118 3.04 4.12 -19.33
N GLU A 119 4.16 4.63 -18.81
CA GLU A 119 5.43 3.90 -18.81
C GLU A 119 5.44 2.80 -17.74
N PRO A 120 6.18 1.69 -17.96
CA PRO A 120 6.28 0.62 -16.98
C PRO A 120 6.75 1.13 -15.61
N ARG A 121 6.07 0.74 -14.54
CA ARG A 121 6.38 1.23 -13.17
C ARG A 121 7.55 0.51 -12.51
N THR A 122 8.73 0.59 -13.15
CA THR A 122 9.99 -0.01 -12.72
C THR A 122 10.91 0.99 -12.00
N LEU A 123 11.93 0.52 -11.28
CA LEU A 123 12.89 1.42 -10.62
C LEU A 123 13.49 2.49 -11.53
N GLU A 124 13.67 2.21 -12.82
CA GLU A 124 14.23 3.17 -13.78
C GLU A 124 13.28 4.33 -14.09
N SER A 125 11.97 4.06 -14.07
CA SER A 125 10.94 5.00 -14.44
C SER A 125 10.43 5.83 -13.25
N LEU A 126 10.72 5.42 -12.01
CA LEU A 126 10.24 6.08 -10.79
C LEU A 126 10.52 7.59 -10.75
N ALA A 127 11.71 8.02 -11.17
CA ALA A 127 12.03 9.44 -11.19
C ALA A 127 11.20 10.20 -12.24
N ALA A 128 10.97 9.60 -13.41
CA ALA A 128 10.15 10.18 -14.47
C ALA A 128 8.67 10.24 -14.05
N PHE A 129 8.16 9.18 -13.42
CA PHE A 129 6.85 9.15 -12.79
C PHE A 129 6.66 10.32 -11.82
N LEU A 130 7.60 10.50 -10.88
CA LEU A 130 7.53 11.60 -9.93
C LEU A 130 7.53 12.95 -10.65
N LYS A 131 8.37 13.12 -11.67
CA LYS A 131 8.45 14.36 -12.44
C LYS A 131 7.13 14.69 -13.14
N GLN A 132 6.47 13.70 -13.72
CA GLN A 132 5.20 13.86 -14.44
C GLN A 132 4.02 14.08 -13.49
N GLN A 133 3.90 13.25 -12.45
CA GLN A 133 2.75 13.26 -11.53
C GLN A 133 2.80 14.38 -10.49
N CYS A 134 3.99 14.97 -10.29
CA CYS A 134 4.18 16.01 -9.28
C CYS A 134 4.50 17.37 -9.90
N LYS A 135 3.56 18.31 -9.74
CA LYS A 135 3.85 19.73 -9.97
C LYS A 135 4.92 20.20 -8.98
N HIS A 136 5.99 20.79 -9.50
CA HIS A 136 7.09 21.42 -8.74
C HIS A 136 7.72 20.52 -7.66
N ILE A 137 8.61 19.63 -8.08
CA ILE A 137 9.58 19.00 -7.17
C ILE A 137 10.69 20.01 -6.90
N GLN A 138 10.68 20.59 -5.70
CA GLN A 138 11.64 21.59 -5.24
C GLN A 138 12.32 21.11 -3.96
N ALA A 139 13.53 21.60 -3.73
CA ALA A 139 14.23 21.36 -2.47
C ALA A 139 13.38 21.84 -1.27
N THR A 140 13.39 21.06 -0.20
CA THR A 140 12.82 21.47 1.08
C THR A 140 13.57 22.66 1.68
N PRO A 141 12.88 23.53 2.46
CA PRO A 141 13.51 24.60 3.22
C PRO A 141 14.65 24.05 4.10
N LYS A 142 15.71 24.84 4.26
CA LYS A 142 16.91 24.40 5.01
C LYS A 142 16.61 24.27 6.51
N GLU A 143 15.65 25.04 6.98
CA GLU A 143 15.23 25.17 8.37
C GLU A 143 14.39 23.95 8.81
N SER A 144 13.69 23.31 7.87
CA SER A 144 12.82 22.16 8.12
C SER A 144 13.60 20.85 8.07
N ARG A 145 14.28 20.53 9.17
CA ARG A 145 15.01 19.26 9.32
C ARG A 145 14.05 18.08 9.47
N GLY A 146 14.43 16.93 8.92
CA GLY A 146 13.63 15.71 9.03
C GLY A 146 12.21 15.82 8.43
N ALA A 147 11.96 16.78 7.54
CA ALA A 147 10.63 17.08 7.01
C ALA A 147 10.60 16.92 5.47
N PRO A 148 10.50 15.70 4.94
CA PRO A 148 10.44 15.45 3.50
C PRO A 148 9.14 15.93 2.88
N HIS A 149 9.22 16.35 1.61
CA HIS A 149 8.02 16.62 0.82
C HIS A 149 7.45 15.37 0.16
N THR A 150 8.26 14.31 0.02
CA THR A 150 7.87 13.02 -0.57
C THR A 150 8.34 11.89 0.33
N LEU A 151 7.41 11.03 0.73
CA LEU A 151 7.74 9.72 1.28
C LEU A 151 7.52 8.64 0.23
N VAL A 152 8.39 7.63 0.19
CA VAL A 152 8.20 6.42 -0.62
C VAL A 152 8.20 5.21 0.31
N ILE A 153 7.08 4.50 0.31
CA ILE A 153 6.83 3.31 1.12
C ILE A 153 7.08 2.09 0.25
N SER A 154 7.89 1.18 0.75
CA SER A 154 8.28 -0.05 0.05
C SER A 154 8.08 -1.27 0.94
N ALA A 155 7.93 -2.45 0.31
CA ALA A 155 7.57 -3.68 1.00
C ALA A 155 8.64 -4.23 1.93
N SER A 156 9.92 -3.94 1.68
CA SER A 156 11.03 -4.48 2.46
C SER A 156 12.22 -3.53 2.51
N GLY A 157 13.11 -3.72 3.49
CA GLY A 157 14.35 -2.94 3.57
C GLY A 157 15.28 -3.14 2.38
N GLN A 158 15.23 -4.29 1.71
CA GLN A 158 15.96 -4.53 0.46
C GLN A 158 15.40 -3.67 -0.65
N ARG A 159 14.08 -3.74 -0.89
CA ARG A 159 13.41 -2.94 -1.91
C ARG A 159 13.57 -1.44 -1.65
N ALA A 160 13.47 -1.00 -0.39
CA ALA A 160 13.72 0.38 0.04
C ALA A 160 15.13 0.86 -0.35
N ALA A 161 16.14 0.00 -0.23
CA ALA A 161 17.50 0.34 -0.60
C ALA A 161 17.65 0.52 -2.12
N ASP A 162 16.93 -0.26 -2.92
CA ASP A 162 16.97 -0.18 -4.37
C ASP A 162 16.19 1.04 -4.89
N VAL A 163 15.02 1.33 -4.30
CA VAL A 163 14.29 2.59 -4.50
C VAL A 163 15.15 3.81 -4.14
N PHE A 164 15.86 3.78 -3.01
CA PHE A 164 16.77 4.84 -2.62
C PHE A 164 17.85 5.11 -3.67
N LYS A 165 18.50 4.06 -4.20
CA LYS A 165 19.54 4.18 -5.24
C LYS A 165 18.95 4.71 -6.55
N SER A 166 17.77 4.22 -6.94
CA SER A 166 17.04 4.69 -8.11
C SER A 166 16.75 6.19 -8.01
N LEU A 167 16.20 6.67 -6.90
CA LEU A 167 15.91 8.10 -6.74
C LEU A 167 17.18 8.96 -6.76
N ARG A 168 18.25 8.52 -6.07
CA ARG A 168 19.50 9.27 -6.02
C ARG A 168 20.13 9.47 -7.42
N THR A 169 19.99 8.48 -8.31
CA THR A 169 20.57 8.53 -9.66
C THR A 169 19.59 9.04 -10.72
N GLY A 170 18.30 8.76 -10.57
CA GLY A 170 17.24 9.09 -11.51
C GLY A 170 16.72 10.53 -11.39
N LEU A 171 16.56 11.07 -10.18
CA LEU A 171 16.06 12.43 -9.99
C LEU A 171 16.96 13.49 -10.68
N PRO A 172 18.31 13.41 -10.62
CA PRO A 172 19.17 14.31 -11.39
C PRO A 172 18.96 14.23 -12.90
N LYS A 173 18.70 13.04 -13.45
CA LYS A 173 18.40 12.86 -14.88
C LYS A 173 17.08 13.54 -15.29
N GLN A 174 16.17 13.73 -14.34
CA GLN A 174 14.91 14.45 -14.51
C GLN A 174 15.01 15.97 -14.19
N GLY A 175 16.25 16.48 -14.09
CA GLY A 175 16.55 17.90 -13.87
C GLY A 175 16.45 18.35 -12.41
N ILE A 176 16.31 17.44 -11.45
CA ILE A 176 16.25 17.77 -10.02
C ILE A 176 17.67 17.83 -9.47
N ARG A 177 18.12 19.04 -9.13
CA ARG A 177 19.50 19.27 -8.68
C ARG A 177 19.67 18.89 -7.21
N ASN A 178 20.73 18.14 -6.92
CA ASN A 178 21.18 17.76 -5.57
C ASN A 178 20.05 17.26 -4.63
N PRO A 179 19.26 16.24 -5.04
CA PRO A 179 18.16 15.74 -4.22
C PRO A 179 18.70 15.12 -2.93
N ASN A 180 18.17 15.54 -1.78
CA ASN A 180 18.49 14.88 -0.51
C ASN A 180 17.49 13.75 -0.21
N VAL A 181 17.94 12.51 -0.44
CA VAL A 181 17.15 11.30 -0.19
C VAL A 181 17.65 10.65 1.12
N ALA A 182 16.74 10.37 2.05
CA ALA A 182 17.05 9.72 3.32
C ALA A 182 16.60 8.25 3.33
N LYS A 183 17.35 7.41 4.05
CA LYS A 183 17.04 5.99 4.28
C LYS A 183 16.29 5.83 5.60
N LEU A 184 15.03 5.42 5.54
CA LEU A 184 14.10 5.28 6.66
C LEU A 184 13.66 3.81 6.82
N PHE A 185 14.60 2.87 6.81
CA PHE A 185 14.37 1.42 6.95
C PHE A 185 15.47 0.72 7.78
N ALA A 186 15.22 -0.52 8.21
CA ALA A 186 15.96 -1.21 9.27
C ALA A 186 17.22 -2.00 8.88
N LYS A 187 17.77 -1.83 7.67
CA LYS A 187 18.84 -2.72 7.16
C LYS A 187 20.27 -2.29 7.54
N HIS A 188 20.53 -0.99 7.58
CA HIS A 188 21.90 -0.45 7.71
C HIS A 188 22.01 0.76 8.67
N MET A 189 20.93 1.07 9.41
CA MET A 189 20.92 2.21 10.33
C MET A 189 19.96 1.92 11.48
N LYS A 190 20.44 2.08 12.70
CA LYS A 190 19.60 1.96 13.90
C LYS A 190 18.60 3.12 13.93
N ILE A 191 17.49 2.93 14.64
CA ILE A 191 16.47 3.98 14.74
C ILE A 191 17.04 5.23 15.42
N THR A 192 17.88 5.08 16.45
CA THR A 192 18.54 6.19 17.15
C THR A 192 19.41 7.03 16.22
N GLU A 193 20.22 6.38 15.39
CA GLU A 193 21.06 7.03 14.37
C GLU A 193 20.19 7.73 13.31
N GLN A 194 19.06 7.16 12.92
CA GLN A 194 18.11 7.82 12.01
C GLN A 194 17.50 9.07 12.62
N VAL A 195 17.11 9.01 13.89
CA VAL A 195 16.57 10.16 14.63
C VAL A 195 17.60 11.29 14.69
N GLU A 196 18.86 10.99 14.99
CA GLU A 196 19.94 11.98 14.99
C GLU A 196 20.15 12.60 13.61
N ASN A 197 20.19 11.78 12.56
CA ASN A 197 20.33 12.28 11.18
C ASN A 197 19.15 13.20 10.80
N LEU A 198 17.91 12.82 11.11
CA LEU A 198 16.73 13.63 10.80
C LEU A 198 16.71 14.95 11.57
N LYS A 199 17.27 14.99 12.79
CA LYS A 199 17.43 16.22 13.57
C LYS A 199 18.53 17.16 13.07
N GLN A 200 19.49 16.64 12.30
CA GLN A 200 20.63 17.41 11.80
C GLN A 200 20.43 17.91 10.37
N TYR A 201 19.80 17.10 9.52
CA TYR A 201 19.76 17.35 8.08
C TYR A 201 18.34 17.62 7.58
N LYS A 202 18.21 18.54 6.62
CA LYS A 202 17.02 18.66 5.79
C LYS A 202 16.86 17.39 4.96
N VAL A 203 15.64 16.98 4.63
CA VAL A 203 15.38 15.80 3.80
C VAL A 203 14.37 16.19 2.75
N ASP A 204 14.62 15.91 1.47
CA ASP A 204 13.66 16.18 0.39
C ASP A 204 12.75 14.96 0.18
N PHE A 205 13.36 13.77 0.14
CA PHE A 205 12.69 12.48 -0.04
C PHE A 205 13.04 11.52 1.09
N GLY A 206 12.05 10.85 1.67
CA GLY A 206 12.27 9.75 2.63
C GLY A 206 11.84 8.42 2.03
N VAL A 207 12.73 7.43 1.98
CA VAL A 207 12.40 6.07 1.49
C VAL A 207 12.43 5.10 2.65
N GLY A 208 11.34 4.38 2.91
CA GLY A 208 11.23 3.54 4.09
C GLY A 208 10.26 2.37 3.97
N THR A 209 10.15 1.65 5.09
CA THR A 209 9.15 0.60 5.31
C THR A 209 8.07 1.10 6.28
N PRO A 210 6.84 0.54 6.25
CA PRO A 210 5.73 1.02 7.09
C PRO A 210 6.05 1.15 8.57
N ASP A 211 6.64 0.12 9.18
CA ASP A 211 6.99 0.13 10.60
C ASP A 211 8.02 1.19 10.95
N ARG A 212 9.04 1.36 10.11
CA ARG A 212 10.12 2.30 10.42
C ARG A 212 9.65 3.74 10.26
N LEU A 213 8.85 4.02 9.24
CA LEU A 213 8.23 5.34 9.07
C LEU A 213 7.31 5.66 10.26
N SER A 214 6.47 4.71 10.66
CA SER A 214 5.60 4.87 11.84
C SER A 214 6.41 5.16 13.10
N ALA A 215 7.47 4.38 13.36
CA ALA A 215 8.31 4.57 14.54
C ALA A 215 9.04 5.93 14.56
N LEU A 216 9.46 6.44 13.40
CA LEU A 216 10.10 7.76 13.30
C LEU A 216 9.11 8.92 13.45
N LEU A 217 7.87 8.74 12.98
CA LEU A 217 6.76 9.69 13.21
C LEU A 217 6.37 9.71 14.70
N ASP A 218 6.24 8.54 15.32
CA ASP A 218 5.88 8.40 16.74
C ASP A 218 6.92 9.06 17.68
N GLN A 219 8.21 9.05 17.28
CA GLN A 219 9.30 9.73 18.00
C GLN A 219 9.43 11.22 17.65
N ASN A 220 8.54 11.78 16.84
CA ASN A 220 8.61 13.15 16.31
C ASN A 220 9.95 13.47 15.64
N ALA A 221 10.64 12.46 15.12
CA ALA A 221 11.91 12.63 14.43
C ALA A 221 11.69 12.87 12.93
N LEU A 222 10.68 12.22 12.36
CA LEU A 222 10.17 12.50 11.02
C LEU A 222 8.99 13.47 11.16
N SER A 223 9.06 14.61 10.47
CA SER A 223 7.99 15.60 10.43
C SER A 223 7.24 15.55 9.11
N THR A 224 5.93 15.79 9.17
CA THR A 224 5.06 15.89 8.00
C THR A 224 4.81 17.33 7.55
N THR A 225 5.45 18.33 8.17
CA THR A 225 5.20 19.76 7.89
C THR A 225 5.36 20.14 6.41
N ASN A 226 6.30 19.49 5.69
CA ASN A 226 6.52 19.74 4.27
C ASN A 226 5.86 18.70 3.35
N LEU A 227 5.19 17.68 3.92
CA LEU A 227 4.74 16.52 3.19
C LEU A 227 3.69 16.93 2.14
N LYS A 228 3.98 16.64 0.88
CA LYS A 228 3.08 16.91 -0.26
C LYS A 228 2.55 15.64 -0.89
N ARG A 229 3.17 14.50 -0.61
CA ARG A 229 2.84 13.21 -1.20
C ARG A 229 3.48 12.04 -0.48
N VAL A 230 2.78 10.93 -0.54
CA VAL A 230 3.24 9.62 -0.10
C VAL A 230 3.06 8.66 -1.26
N VAL A 231 4.16 8.05 -1.70
CA VAL A 231 4.20 7.11 -2.82
C VAL A 231 4.26 5.70 -2.25
N VAL A 232 3.36 4.83 -2.69
CA VAL A 232 3.34 3.42 -2.27
C VAL A 232 3.79 2.58 -3.46
N ASP A 233 4.90 1.85 -3.31
CA ASP A 233 5.51 0.96 -4.33
C ASP A 233 4.68 -0.33 -4.44
N VAL A 234 3.51 -0.22 -5.09
CA VAL A 234 2.52 -1.29 -5.24
C VAL A 234 2.76 -2.15 -6.46
N SER A 235 3.38 -1.59 -7.51
CA SER A 235 3.67 -2.36 -8.71
C SER A 235 4.78 -3.38 -8.49
N TYR A 236 5.70 -3.18 -7.54
CA TYR A 236 6.74 -4.17 -7.27
C TYR A 236 6.16 -5.51 -6.80
N ILE A 237 6.63 -6.61 -7.41
CA ILE A 237 6.37 -7.97 -6.93
C ILE A 237 7.66 -8.67 -6.51
N ASP A 238 7.59 -9.43 -5.41
CA ASP A 238 8.69 -10.26 -4.96
C ASP A 238 8.80 -11.58 -5.76
N GLN A 239 9.79 -12.40 -5.43
CA GLN A 239 10.00 -13.72 -6.06
C GLN A 239 8.81 -14.69 -5.90
N LYS A 240 7.91 -14.43 -4.95
CA LYS A 240 6.69 -15.20 -4.71
C LYS A 240 5.46 -14.56 -5.35
N LYS A 241 5.66 -13.58 -6.25
CA LYS A 241 4.58 -12.83 -6.90
C LYS A 241 3.67 -12.14 -5.87
N ARG A 242 4.24 -11.52 -4.84
CA ARG A 242 3.51 -10.74 -3.82
C ARG A 242 3.91 -9.28 -3.90
N GLY A 243 2.93 -8.38 -3.92
CA GLY A 243 3.12 -6.95 -3.74
C GLY A 243 2.97 -6.51 -2.29
N ILE A 244 3.17 -5.22 -2.05
CA ILE A 244 3.07 -4.61 -0.71
C ILE A 244 1.66 -4.76 -0.09
N LEU A 245 0.63 -4.91 -0.92
CA LEU A 245 -0.78 -5.05 -0.50
C LEU A 245 -1.21 -6.51 -0.29
N ASP A 246 -0.37 -7.49 -0.62
CA ASP A 246 -0.70 -8.92 -0.62
C ASP A 246 -0.06 -9.69 0.57
N MET A 247 0.94 -9.07 1.19
CA MET A 247 1.63 -9.60 2.36
C MET A 247 0.79 -9.33 3.62
N LYS A 248 0.17 -10.37 4.18
CA LYS A 248 -0.68 -10.28 5.39
C LYS A 248 0.08 -9.61 6.55
N GLU A 249 1.33 -10.00 6.74
CA GLU A 249 2.24 -9.51 7.76
C GLU A 249 2.53 -8.01 7.66
N LEU A 250 2.42 -7.45 6.45
CA LEU A 250 2.71 -6.05 6.17
C LEU A 250 1.44 -5.18 6.08
N HIS A 251 0.28 -5.81 5.85
CA HIS A 251 -0.97 -5.10 5.61
C HIS A 251 -1.36 -4.23 6.80
N GLU A 252 -1.34 -4.76 8.02
CA GLU A 252 -1.70 -4.00 9.23
C GLU A 252 -0.73 -2.82 9.46
N PRO A 253 0.61 -3.00 9.45
CA PRO A 253 1.55 -1.88 9.50
C PRO A 253 1.33 -0.81 8.41
N LEU A 254 1.03 -1.23 7.18
CA LEU A 254 0.79 -0.31 6.07
C LEU A 254 -0.50 0.49 6.27
N ILE A 255 -1.63 -0.17 6.56
CA ILE A 255 -2.91 0.51 6.76
C ILE A 255 -2.84 1.45 7.97
N ARG A 256 -2.22 1.02 9.07
CA ARG A 256 -2.00 1.89 10.23
C ARG A 256 -1.20 3.14 9.87
N LEU A 257 -0.17 3.01 9.03
CA LEU A 257 0.61 4.16 8.55
C LEU A 257 -0.23 5.07 7.64
N LEU A 258 -0.96 4.51 6.69
CA LEU A 258 -1.78 5.28 5.75
C LEU A 258 -2.91 6.03 6.45
N LEU A 259 -3.45 5.50 7.56
CA LEU A 259 -4.55 6.11 8.30
C LEU A 259 -4.11 7.00 9.47
N ARG A 260 -2.82 7.33 9.56
CA ARG A 260 -2.33 8.32 10.52
C ARG A 260 -3.05 9.65 10.34
N LYS A 261 -3.38 10.32 11.45
CA LYS A 261 -4.07 11.62 11.44
C LYS A 261 -3.30 12.67 10.65
N GLU A 262 -1.97 12.56 10.65
CA GLU A 262 -1.05 13.40 9.89
C GLU A 262 -1.21 13.23 8.36
N PHE A 263 -1.77 12.12 7.89
CA PHE A 263 -1.97 11.82 6.47
C PHE A 263 -3.42 11.94 6.01
N VAL A 264 -4.40 11.60 6.86
CA VAL A 264 -5.83 11.51 6.46
C VAL A 264 -6.77 12.39 7.28
N GLY A 265 -6.23 13.33 8.07
CA GLY A 265 -7.00 14.15 9.01
C GLY A 265 -8.20 14.91 8.42
N ASP A 266 -8.92 15.63 9.27
CA ASP A 266 -10.19 16.25 8.90
C ASP A 266 -10.08 17.33 7.81
N GLY A 267 -11.17 17.52 7.06
CA GLY A 267 -11.27 18.48 5.95
C GLY A 267 -10.44 18.07 4.74
N ASP A 268 -9.82 19.05 4.08
CA ASP A 268 -8.99 18.86 2.87
C ASP A 268 -7.60 18.26 3.17
N LYS A 269 -7.29 17.98 4.44
CA LYS A 269 -6.02 17.36 4.82
C LYS A 269 -5.96 15.92 4.29
N GLY A 270 -4.94 15.65 3.48
CA GLY A 270 -4.71 14.33 2.91
C GLY A 270 -5.31 14.11 1.54
N ASP A 271 -6.04 15.08 0.99
CA ASP A 271 -6.63 14.97 -0.34
C ASP A 271 -5.56 14.76 -1.41
N SER A 272 -5.73 13.68 -2.20
CA SER A 272 -4.79 13.27 -3.24
C SER A 272 -3.33 13.17 -2.77
N LEU A 273 -3.10 12.81 -1.50
CA LEU A 273 -1.79 12.65 -0.88
C LEU A 273 -1.09 11.37 -1.34
N PHE A 274 -1.84 10.28 -1.47
CA PHE A 274 -1.30 8.98 -1.82
C PHE A 274 -1.22 8.81 -3.34
N MET A 275 -0.04 8.41 -3.81
CA MET A 275 0.16 7.97 -5.18
C MET A 275 0.61 6.51 -5.15
N PHE A 276 -0.13 5.67 -5.84
CA PHE A 276 0.24 4.27 -5.96
C PHE A 276 1.13 4.17 -7.20
N TYR A 277 2.36 3.74 -6.96
CA TYR A 277 3.38 3.50 -7.97
C TYR A 277 3.49 2.01 -8.18
#